data_AF-S2R2T6-F1
#
_entry.id   AF-S2R2T6-F1
#
_cell.length_a   1.000
_cell.length_b   1.000
_cell.length_c   1.000
_cell.angle_alpha   90.00
_cell.angle_beta   90.00
_cell.angle_gamma   90.00
#
_symmetry.space_group_name_H-M   'P 1'
#
loop_
_entity.id
_entity.type
_entity.pdbx_description
1 polymer ?
#
loop_
_entity_poly.entity_id
_entity_poly.type
_entity_poly.pdbx_seq_one_letter_code
_entity_poly.pdbx_strand_id
1 'polypeptide(L)'
;MKKMDEMELKFRDQSIRYSWAFMIFTLFIYEFFHVMHYGEFDFISVVVNVAVGVQIASFLWLKHRADRTDKEPGRVLIGTIVIVAVVLTLGAIGLMFYGK
;
A
#
# COMPACT_ATOMS: atom_id res chain seq x y z
N MET A 1 19.55 -24.69 -21.04
CA MET A 1 18.75 -23.49 -21.36
C MET A 1 17.50 -23.40 -20.49
N LYS A 2 16.57 -24.39 -20.50
CA LYS A 2 15.36 -24.39 -19.64
C LYS A 2 15.55 -24.06 -18.14
N LYS A 3 16.57 -24.61 -17.47
CA LYS A 3 16.86 -24.33 -16.06
C LYS A 3 17.36 -22.90 -15.79
N MET A 4 17.98 -22.28 -16.78
CA MET A 4 18.53 -20.93 -16.67
C MET A 4 17.40 -19.89 -16.77
N ASP A 5 16.48 -20.11 -17.71
CA ASP A 5 15.26 -19.30 -17.86
C ASP A 5 14.37 -19.38 -16.61
N GLU A 6 14.26 -20.55 -15.99
CA GLU A 6 13.53 -20.74 -14.72
C GLU A 6 14.20 -20.00 -13.54
N MET A 7 15.54 -19.92 -13.52
CA MET A 7 16.26 -19.16 -12.49
C MET A 7 16.12 -17.65 -12.69
N GLU A 8 16.21 -17.16 -13.92
CA GLU A 8 15.97 -15.74 -14.23
C GLU A 8 14.55 -15.29 -13.89
N LEU A 9 13.55 -16.13 -14.19
CA LEU A 9 12.16 -15.91 -13.79
C LEU A 9 11.99 -15.82 -12.27
N LYS A 10 12.59 -16.74 -11.51
CA LYS A 10 12.53 -16.72 -10.04
C LYS A 10 13.23 -15.49 -9.45
N PHE A 11 14.38 -15.12 -10.00
CA PHE A 11 15.12 -13.94 -9.56
C PHE A 11 14.32 -12.65 -9.81
N ARG A 12 13.70 -12.54 -10.99
CA ARG A 12 12.83 -11.40 -11.34
C ARG A 12 11.62 -11.31 -10.40
N ASP A 13 10.99 -12.43 -10.08
CA ASP A 13 9.82 -12.45 -9.20
C ASP A 13 10.19 -12.07 -7.75
N GLN A 14 11.35 -12.56 -7.27
CA GLN A 14 11.89 -12.16 -5.98
C GLN A 14 12.29 -10.68 -5.94
N SER A 15 12.94 -10.16 -6.97
CA SER A 15 13.37 -8.75 -6.99
C SER A 15 12.16 -7.82 -6.96
N ILE A 16 11.11 -8.10 -7.74
CA ILE A 16 9.86 -7.33 -7.72
C ILE A 16 9.23 -7.34 -6.32
N ARG A 17 9.21 -8.50 -5.65
CA ARG A 17 8.66 -8.62 -4.29
C ARG A 17 9.45 -7.82 -3.26
N TYR A 18 10.79 -7.87 -3.33
CA TYR A 18 11.64 -7.10 -2.43
C TYR A 18 11.57 -5.60 -2.72
N SER A 19 11.52 -5.18 -3.99
CA SER A 19 11.34 -3.77 -4.37
C SER A 19 10.00 -3.21 -3.88
N TRP A 20 8.92 -3.99 -3.98
CA TRP A 20 7.63 -3.60 -3.43
C TRP A 20 7.68 -3.44 -1.90
N ALA A 21 8.26 -4.41 -1.18
CA ALA A 21 8.39 -4.34 0.27
C ALA A 21 9.27 -3.16 0.72
N PHE A 22 10.37 -2.91 0.00
CA PHE A 22 11.25 -1.78 0.24
C PHE A 22 10.52 -0.44 0.07
N MET A 23 9.74 -0.27 -1.00
CA MET A 23 8.94 0.93 -1.23
C MET A 23 7.95 1.18 -0.09
N ILE A 24 7.21 0.17 0.36
CA ILE A 24 6.27 0.30 1.50
C ILE A 24 7.01 0.71 2.77
N PHE A 25 8.18 0.10 3.03
CA PHE A 25 9.01 0.43 4.19
C PHE A 25 9.53 1.86 4.14
N THR A 26 9.96 2.35 2.99
CA THR A 26 10.42 3.75 2.83
C THR A 26 9.28 4.74 3.04
N LEU A 27 8.08 4.46 2.53
CA LEU A 27 6.89 5.30 2.76
C LEU A 27 6.52 5.35 4.25
N PHE A 28 6.66 4.23 4.96
CA PHE A 28 6.45 4.18 6.40
C PHE A 28 7.49 5.02 7.18
N ILE A 29 8.77 4.94 6.80
CA ILE A 29 9.82 5.78 7.40
C ILE A 29 9.54 7.26 7.16
N TYR A 30 9.14 7.62 5.93
CA TYR A 30 8.78 8.98 5.59
C TYR A 30 7.65 9.49 6.49
N GLU A 31 6.56 8.73 6.60
CA GLU A 31 5.40 9.11 7.42
C GLU A 31 5.78 9.26 8.90
N PHE A 32 6.56 8.31 9.43
CA PHE A 32 7.06 8.37 10.80
C PHE A 32 7.89 9.63 11.05
N PHE A 33 8.81 9.95 10.15
CA PHE A 33 9.65 11.14 10.27
C PHE A 33 8.82 12.43 10.13
N HIS A 34 7.88 12.45 9.19
CA HIS A 34 7.00 13.58 8.94
C HIS A 34 6.17 13.94 10.17
N VAL A 35 5.48 12.95 10.75
CA VAL A 35 4.66 13.14 11.96
C VAL A 35 5.51 13.53 13.16
N MET A 36 6.68 12.92 13.34
CA MET A 36 7.58 13.25 14.47
C MET A 36 8.17 14.66 14.37
N HIS A 37 8.40 15.17 13.16
CA HIS A 37 9.08 16.45 12.98
C HIS A 37 8.11 17.63 12.88
N TYR A 38 6.98 17.45 12.20
CA TYR A 38 5.99 18.51 11.96
C TYR A 38 4.80 18.44 12.92
N GLY A 39 4.61 17.34 13.66
CA GLY A 39 3.62 17.22 14.72
C GLY A 39 2.16 17.19 14.25
N GLU A 40 1.92 17.28 12.94
CA GLU A 40 0.59 17.38 12.35
C GLU A 40 0.40 16.30 11.28
N PHE A 41 -0.80 15.71 11.28
CA PHE A 41 -1.28 14.90 10.16
C PHE A 41 -1.80 15.86 9.08
N ASP A 42 -0.94 16.19 8.12
CA ASP A 42 -1.27 17.08 7.03
C ASP A 42 -1.78 16.32 5.79
N PHE A 43 -2.03 17.06 4.70
CA PHE A 43 -2.46 16.48 3.44
C PHE A 43 -1.44 15.47 2.87
N ILE A 44 -0.14 15.71 3.07
CA ILE A 44 0.90 14.81 2.55
C ILE A 44 0.83 13.48 3.28
N SER A 45 0.67 13.49 4.60
CA SER A 45 0.46 12.27 5.39
C SER A 45 -0.78 11.49 4.93
N VAL A 46 -1.89 12.18 4.62
CA VAL A 46 -3.08 11.52 4.04
C VAL A 46 -2.75 10.84 2.70
N VAL A 47 -2.05 11.53 1.80
CA VAL A 47 -1.67 10.98 0.48
C VAL A 47 -0.76 9.75 0.63
N VAL A 48 0.20 9.78 1.55
CA VAL A 48 1.11 8.65 1.81
C VAL A 48 0.34 7.42 2.31
N ASN A 49 -0.56 7.60 3.28
CA ASN A 49 -1.37 6.50 3.81
C ASN A 49 -2.28 5.88 2.74
N VAL A 50 -2.87 6.71 1.88
CA VAL A 50 -3.68 6.25 0.74
C VAL A 50 -2.83 5.48 -0.26
N ALA A 51 -1.63 5.97 -0.59
CA ALA A 51 -0.70 5.29 -1.49
C ALA A 51 -0.29 3.91 -0.95
N VAL A 52 0.04 3.82 0.35
CA VAL A 52 0.34 2.55 1.02
C VAL A 52 -0.85 1.60 0.94
N GLY A 53 -2.05 2.07 1.24
CA GLY A 53 -3.28 1.28 1.17
C GLY A 53 -3.56 0.74 -0.25
N VAL A 54 -3.44 1.59 -1.28
CA VAL A 54 -3.62 1.19 -2.68
C VAL A 54 -2.60 0.14 -3.11
N GLN A 55 -1.35 0.28 -2.69
CA GLN A 55 -0.29 -0.69 -3.03
C GLN A 55 -0.50 -2.05 -2.36
N ILE A 56 -0.94 -2.07 -1.10
CA ILE A 56 -1.31 -3.30 -0.38
C ILE A 56 -2.53 -3.95 -1.04
N ALA A 57 -3.57 -3.17 -1.34
CA ALA A 57 -4.75 -3.68 -2.03
C ALA A 57 -4.37 -4.27 -3.41
N SER A 58 -3.56 -3.57 -4.19
CA SER A 58 -3.11 -4.05 -5.50
C SER A 58 -2.33 -5.36 -5.40
N PHE A 59 -1.45 -5.50 -4.41
CA PHE A 59 -0.72 -6.75 -4.15
C PHE A 59 -1.68 -7.90 -3.81
N LEU A 60 -2.64 -7.66 -2.92
CA LEU A 60 -3.63 -8.66 -2.52
C LEU A 60 -4.55 -9.06 -3.66
N TRP A 61 -4.96 -8.10 -4.50
CA TRP A 61 -5.76 -8.36 -5.70
C TRP A 61 -5.01 -9.26 -6.67
N LEU A 62 -3.74 -8.94 -6.95
CA LEU A 62 -2.90 -9.74 -7.84
C LEU A 62 -2.68 -11.14 -7.26
N LYS A 63 -2.48 -11.26 -5.94
CA LYS A 63 -2.38 -12.56 -5.25
C LYS A 63 -3.68 -13.38 -5.40
N HIS A 64 -4.84 -12.79 -5.15
CA HIS A 64 -6.14 -13.46 -5.32
C HIS A 64 -6.42 -13.85 -6.77
N ARG A 65 -6.02 -13.01 -7.73
CA ARG A 65 -6.17 -13.30 -9.15
C ARG A 65 -5.30 -14.49 -9.58
N ALA A 66 -4.10 -14.63 -9.00
CA ALA A 66 -3.19 -15.74 -9.25
C ALA A 66 -3.66 -17.05 -8.59
N ASP A 67 -4.28 -16.98 -7.41
CA ASP A 67 -4.88 -18.14 -6.73
C ASP A 67 -6.30 -17.83 -6.23
N ARG A 68 -7.29 -18.29 -7.01
CA ARG A 68 -8.72 -18.10 -6.73
C ARG A 68 -9.27 -19.01 -5.64
N THR A 69 -8.54 -20.04 -5.21
CA THR A 69 -8.97 -20.92 -4.11
C THR A 69 -8.69 -20.30 -2.74
N ASP A 70 -7.79 -19.32 -2.68
CA ASP A 70 -7.51 -18.54 -1.49
C ASP A 70 -8.57 -17.45 -1.29
N LYS A 71 -9.44 -17.61 -0.28
CA LYS A 71 -10.55 -16.69 0.04
C LYS A 71 -10.15 -15.55 0.99
N GLU A 72 -9.00 -15.65 1.66
CA GLU A 72 -8.46 -14.59 2.53
C GLU A 72 -8.21 -13.27 1.79
N PRO A 73 -7.58 -13.23 0.60
CA PRO A 73 -7.20 -11.97 -0.03
C PRO A 73 -8.39 -11.14 -0.52
N GLY A 74 -9.55 -11.74 -0.83
CA GLY A 74 -10.76 -10.99 -1.20
C GLY A 74 -11.36 -10.18 -0.05
N ARG A 75 -11.37 -10.72 1.18
CA ARG A 75 -11.86 -10.00 2.37
C ARG A 75 -10.91 -8.89 2.78
N VAL A 76 -9.60 -9.15 2.73
CA VAL A 76 -8.60 -8.14 3.06
C VAL A 76 -8.63 -7.00 2.04
N LEU A 77 -8.81 -7.29 0.75
CA LEU A 77 -8.96 -6.26 -0.30
C LEU A 77 -10.14 -5.32 -0.03
N ILE A 78 -11.32 -5.87 0.25
CA ILE A 78 -12.51 -5.08 0.57
C ILE A 78 -12.26 -4.26 1.83
N GLY A 79 -11.63 -4.86 2.85
CA GLY A 79 -11.22 -4.16 4.07
C GLY A 79 -10.27 -2.99 3.78
N THR A 80 -9.25 -3.17 2.94
CA THR A 80 -8.31 -2.12 2.56
C THR A 80 -8.99 -1.01 1.78
N ILE A 81 -9.88 -1.33 0.84
CA ILE A 81 -10.65 -0.33 0.07
C ILE A 81 -11.54 0.49 1.02
N VAL A 82 -12.23 -0.15 1.96
CA VAL A 82 -13.06 0.53 2.96
C VAL A 82 -12.21 1.44 3.86
N ILE A 83 -11.06 0.96 4.34
CA ILE A 83 -10.15 1.75 5.17
C ILE A 83 -9.63 2.98 4.40
N VAL A 84 -9.18 2.79 3.15
CA VAL A 84 -8.72 3.90 2.30
C VAL A 84 -9.84 4.91 2.07
N ALA A 85 -11.06 4.45 1.79
CA ALA A 85 -12.21 5.33 1.61
C ALA A 85 -12.54 6.12 2.88
N VAL A 86 -12.48 5.48 4.06
CA VAL A 86 -12.69 6.15 5.36
C VAL A 86 -11.61 7.19 5.62
N VAL A 87 -10.33 6.86 5.40
CA VAL A 87 -9.20 7.79 5.57
C VAL A 87 -9.33 8.99 4.64
N LEU A 88 -9.67 8.77 3.37
CA LEU A 88 -9.92 9.84 2.40
C LEU A 88 -11.09 10.73 2.82
N THR A 89 -12.18 10.14 3.31
CA THR A 89 -13.36 10.89 3.74
C THR A 89 -13.05 11.72 4.99
N LEU A 90 -12.32 11.16 5.97
CA LEU A 90 -11.88 11.89 7.16
C LEU A 90 -10.89 13.00 6.83
N GLY A 91 -9.93 12.76 5.93
CA GLY A 91 -9.03 13.79 5.43
C GLY A 91 -9.76 14.93 4.72
N ALA A 92 -10.73 14.61 3.87
CA ALA A 92 -11.58 15.60 3.19
C ALA A 92 -12.43 16.41 4.18
N ILE A 93 -12.98 15.76 5.21
CA ILE A 93 -13.71 16.43 6.28
C ILE A 93 -12.78 17.37 7.07
N GLY A 94 -11.58 16.92 7.45
CA GLY A 94 -10.58 17.74 8.14
C GLY A 94 -10.23 19.00 7.36
N LEU A 95 -10.04 18.88 6.04
CA LEU A 95 -9.80 20.04 5.16
C LEU A 95 -10.98 21.03 5.13
N MET A 96 -12.23 20.57 5.22
CA MET A 96 -13.40 21.46 5.27
C MET A 96 -13.49 22.27 6.56
N PHE A 97 -12.92 21.76 7.66
CA PHE A 97 -12.96 22.42 8.98
C PHE A 97 -11.70 23.23 9.30
N TYR A 98 -10.59 23.04 8.58
CA TYR A 98 -9.33 23.78 8.80
C TYR A 98 -9.36 25.24 8.27
N GLY A 99 -10.43 25.64 7.57
CA GLY A 99 -10.60 26.98 6.99
C GLY A 99 -11.62 27.89 7.70
N LYS A 100 -12.05 27.54 8.91
CA LYS A 100 -12.92 28.37 9.78
C LYS A 100 -12.18 28.80 11.02
#